data_AF-A0A3C0RE77-F1
#
_entry.id   AF-A0A3C0RE77-F1
#
_cell.length_a   1.000
_cell.length_b   1.000
_cell.length_c   1.000
_cell.angle_alpha   90.00
_cell.angle_beta   90.00
_cell.angle_gamma   90.00
#
_symmetry.space_group_name_H-M   'P 1'
#
loop_
_entity.id
_entity.type
_entity.pdbx_description
1 polymer ?
#
loop_
_entity_poly.entity_id
_entity_poly.type
_entity_poly.pdbx_seq_one_letter_code
_entity_poly.pdbx_strand_id
1 'polypeptide(L)' 'MKLAQSFATELEYEAAITVKFLERIPMDRFDWTPHEKSMSLGRLANHIGELAGWIPVTLNSDELDFDQF' A
#
# COMPACT_ATOMS: atom_id res chain seq x y z
N MET A 1 -23.10 12.34 8.16
CA MET A 1 -22.09 12.34 7.08
C MET A 1 -22.52 11.32 6.03
N LYS A 2 -22.28 11.58 4.74
CA LYS A 2 -22.52 10.58 3.69
C LYS A 2 -21.40 9.54 3.74
N LEU A 3 -21.71 8.27 3.47
CA LEU A 3 -20.76 7.14 3.59
C LEU A 3 -19.43 7.36 2.84
N ALA A 4 -19.51 7.85 1.60
CA ALA A 4 -18.32 8.16 0.80
C ALA A 4 -17.40 9.21 1.46
N GLN A 5 -17.97 10.21 2.15
CA GLN A 5 -17.19 11.21 2.88
C GLN A 5 -16.46 10.59 4.07
N SER A 6 -17.07 9.63 4.76
CA SER A 6 -16.42 8.92 5.87
C SER A 6 -15.21 8.13 5.39
N PHE A 7 -15.33 7.38 4.28
CA PHE A 7 -14.22 6.63 3.70
C PHE A 7 -13.09 7.53 3.19
N ALA A 8 -13.43 8.67 2.57
CA ALA A 8 -12.41 9.63 2.13
C ALA A 8 -11.59 10.17 3.33
N THR A 9 -12.26 10.55 4.41
CA THR A 9 -11.59 11.01 5.64
C THR A 9 -10.72 9.92 6.27
N GLU A 10 -11.20 8.68 6.30
CA GLU A 10 -10.42 7.53 6.81
C GLU A 10 -9.17 7.28 5.96
N LEU A 11 -9.30 7.30 4.63
CA LEU A 11 -8.18 7.11 3.71
C LEU A 11 -7.10 8.18 3.89
N GLU A 12 -7.48 9.45 4.06
CA GLU A 12 -6.52 10.54 4.34
C GLU A 12 -5.76 10.31 5.65
N TYR A 13 -6.46 9.89 6.71
CA TYR A 13 -5.87 9.60 8.00
C TYR A 13 -4.89 8.42 7.93
N GLU A 14 -5.29 7.32 7.29
CA GLU A 14 -4.46 6.13 7.12
C GLU A 14 -3.24 6.38 6.23
N ALA A 15 -3.39 7.14 5.14
CA ALA A 15 -2.29 7.48 4.25
C ALA A 15 -1.18 8.24 5.01
N ALA A 16 -1.55 9.21 5.85
CA ALA A 16 -0.59 9.96 6.66
C ALA A 16 0.16 9.06 7.67
N ILE A 17 -0.49 8.03 8.21
CA ILE A 17 0.15 7.05 9.09
C ILE A 17 1.10 6.16 8.28
N THR A 18 0.65 5.66 7.14
CA THR A 18 1.46 4.81 6.25
C THR A 18 2.76 5.51 5.85
N VAL A 19 2.71 6.78 5.44
CA VAL A 19 3.91 7.58 5.13
C VAL A 19 4.87 7.63 6.31
N LYS A 20 4.37 7.96 7.51
CA LYS A 20 5.18 7.99 8.74
C LYS A 20 5.84 6.64 9.03
N PHE A 21 5.13 5.53 8.80
CA PHE A 21 5.70 4.19 9.00
C PHE A 21 6.80 3.89 7.98
N LEU A 22 6.56 4.18 6.70
CA LEU A 22 7.54 3.95 5.64
C LEU A 22 8.83 4.77 5.84
N GLU A 23 8.73 6.00 6.33
CA GLU A 23 9.89 6.85 6.68
C GLU A 23 10.81 6.26 7.75
N ARG A 24 10.29 5.34 8.58
CA ARG A 24 11.06 4.71 9.68
C ARG A 24 11.80 3.44 9.22
N ILE A 25 11.61 3.01 7.98
CA ILE A 25 12.19 1.77 7.50
C ILE A 25 13.69 1.97 7.24
N PRO A 26 14.57 1.15 7.83
CA PRO A 26 16.02 1.26 7.62
C PRO A 26 16.39 0.85 6.20
N MET A 27 16.79 1.84 5.39
CA MET A 27 17.17 1.64 3.97
C MET A 27 18.34 0.67 3.78
N ASP A 28 19.24 0.60 4.75
CA ASP A 28 20.41 -0.30 4.77
C ASP A 28 20.04 -1.77 5.10
N ARG A 29 18.76 -2.06 5.37
CA ARG A 29 18.24 -3.39 5.72
C ARG A 29 17.19 -3.89 4.74
N PHE A 30 17.08 -3.33 3.54
CA PHE A 30 16.04 -3.71 2.58
C PHE A 30 16.07 -5.20 2.21
N ASP A 31 17.25 -5.83 2.20
CA ASP A 31 17.41 -7.25 1.89
C ASP A 31 17.12 -8.18 3.08
N TRP A 32 16.93 -7.64 4.29
CA TRP A 32 16.61 -8.45 5.47
C TRP A 32 15.23 -9.11 5.31
N THR A 33 15.14 -10.40 5.62
CA THR A 33 13.89 -11.15 5.63
C THR A 33 13.52 -11.52 7.07
N PRO A 34 12.26 -11.30 7.51
CA PRO A 34 11.84 -11.67 8.86
C PRO A 34 11.76 -13.19 9.07
N HIS A 35 11.57 -13.94 7.99
CA HIS A 35 11.51 -15.39 7.97
C HIS A 35 11.86 -15.89 6.56
N GLU A 36 12.41 -17.09 6.42
CA GLU A 36 12.88 -17.66 5.14
C GLU A 36 11.79 -17.78 4.07
N LYS A 37 10.53 -17.90 4.49
CA LYS A 37 9.34 -17.96 3.61
C LYS A 37 8.72 -16.59 3.30
N SER A 38 9.26 -15.52 3.86
CA SER A 38 8.74 -14.16 3.68
C SER A 38 9.49 -13.43 2.57
N MET A 39 8.90 -12.33 2.10
CA MET A 39 9.58 -11.39 1.21
C MET A 39 10.59 -10.54 2.01
N SER A 40 11.52 -9.88 1.31
CA SER A 40 12.44 -8.94 1.93
C SER A 40 11.70 -7.72 2.51
N LEU A 41 12.31 -7.06 3.49
CA LEU A 41 11.76 -5.86 4.10
C LEU A 41 11.44 -4.78 3.07
N GLY A 42 12.33 -4.58 2.09
CA GLY A 42 12.10 -3.63 1.01
C GLY A 42 10.88 -3.98 0.16
N ARG A 43 10.68 -5.28 -0.16
CA ARG A 43 9.49 -5.71 -0.91
C ARG A 43 8.20 -5.55 -0.11
N LEU A 44 8.23 -5.88 1.19
CA LEU A 44 7.09 -5.71 2.10
C LEU A 44 6.72 -4.22 2.26
N ALA A 45 7.71 -3.35 2.40
CA ALA A 45 7.52 -1.90 2.45
C ALA A 45 6.85 -1.37 1.18
N ASN A 46 7.39 -1.75 0.01
CA ASN A 46 6.81 -1.37 -1.28
C ASN A 46 5.40 -1.91 -1.46
N HIS A 47 5.14 -3.15 -1.04
CA HIS A 47 3.82 -3.75 -1.14
C HIS A 47 2.75 -2.92 -0.42
N ILE A 48 3.06 -2.39 0.77
CA ILE A 48 2.15 -1.49 1.51
C ILE A 48 1.92 -0.19 0.74
N GLY A 49 2.99 0.41 0.18
CA GLY A 49 2.89 1.65 -0.61
C GLY A 49 2.08 1.48 -1.91
N GLU A 50 2.16 0.30 -2.54
CA GLU A 50 1.45 -0.02 -3.78
C GLU A 50 -0.07 -0.12 -3.60
N LEU A 51 -0.57 -0.45 -2.39
CA LEU A 51 -2.00 -0.70 -2.15
C LEU A 51 -2.91 0.48 -2.51
N ALA A 52 -2.46 1.72 -2.29
CA ALA A 52 -3.24 2.91 -2.65
C ALA A 52 -3.48 3.01 -4.17
N GLY A 53 -2.58 2.48 -4.99
CA GLY A 53 -2.72 2.43 -6.45
C GLY A 53 -3.85 1.52 -6.93
N TRP A 54 -4.32 0.60 -6.11
CA TRP A 54 -5.42 -0.32 -6.45
C TRP A 54 -6.81 0.29 -6.29
N ILE A 55 -6.94 1.42 -5.57
CA ILE A 55 -8.22 2.11 -5.36
C ILE A 55 -8.87 2.52 -6.68
N PRO A 56 -8.19 3.24 -7.61
CA PRO A 56 -8.79 3.59 -8.89
C PRO A 56 -9.10 2.37 -9.76
N VAL A 57 -8.28 1.32 -9.73
CA VAL A 57 -8.54 0.08 -10.49
C VAL A 57 -9.83 -0.57 -9.99
N THR A 58 -9.94 -0.74 -8.67
CA THR A 58 -11.11 -1.36 -8.02
C THR A 58 -12.41 -0.57 -8.26
N LEU A 59 -12.32 0.76 -8.34
CA LEU A 59 -13.50 1.61 -8.50
C LEU A 59 -13.94 1.79 -9.96
N ASN A 60 -13.02 1.69 -10.92
CA ASN A 60 -13.28 2.05 -12.31
C ASN A 60 -13.22 0.86 -13.28
N SER A 61 -12.78 -0.32 -12.82
CA SER A 61 -12.69 -1.53 -13.63
C SER A 61 -13.55 -2.64 -13.03
N ASP A 62 -14.29 -3.35 -13.89
CA ASP A 62 -15.10 -4.50 -13.50
C ASP A 62 -14.23 -5.77 -13.27
N GLU A 63 -13.03 -5.79 -13.87
CA GLU A 63 -12.10 -6.90 -13.80
C GLU A 63 -10.64 -6.44 -13.82
N LEU A 64 -9.74 -7.34 -13.43
CA LEU A 64 -8.30 -7.15 -13.53
C LEU A 64 -7.80 -7.70 -14.87
N ASP A 65 -7.41 -6.80 -15.77
CA ASP A 65 -6.80 -7.13 -17.07
C ASP A 65 -5.28 -6.95 -17.00
N PHE A 66 -4.53 -8.04 -17.14
CA PHE A 66 -3.06 -8.04 -17.07
C PHE A 66 -2.40 -7.57 -18.37
N ASP A 67 -3.12 -7.51 -19.49
CA ASP A 67 -2.55 -7.02 -20.76
C ASP A 67 -2.41 -5.49 -20.79
N GLN A 68 -3.02 -4.79 -19.82
CA GLN A 68 -2.99 -3.33 -19.68
C GLN A 68 -1.94 -2.81 -18.68
N PHE A 69 -1.09 -3.69 -18.11
CA PHE A 69 -0.03 -3.36 -17.15
C PHE A 69 1.40 -3.55 -17.70
#